data_AF-A0A1Q7W6R8-F1
#
_entry.id   AF-A0A1Q7W6R8-F1
#
_cell.length_a   1.000
_cell.length_b   1.000
_cell.length_c   1.000
_cell.angle_alpha   90.00
_cell.angle_beta   90.00
_cell.angle_gamma   90.00
#
_symmetry.space_group_name_H-M   'P 1'
#
loop_
_entity.id
_entity.type
_entity.pdbx_description
1 polymer ?
#
loop_
_entity_poly.entity_id
_entity_poly.type
_entity_poly.pdbx_seq_one_letter_code
_entity_poly.pdbx_strand_id
1 'polypeptide(L)'
;MFFHAYMYGPLQGKLRLYRARDVRSATKALSSDWEVFASILVKDIGTKLGKGVDLSKHEVKSAENGGSYEYQYHKKTGKEKLQQDMHTGHLFFDHSDNLRKVDLRYASGGQLSVFFDKWLAEYPDPYPQRYRRNIPFSWVKENGILLMKLRDGEVEYPELRPAGSKAFKAPRSDD
;
A
#
# COMPACT_ATOMS: atom_id res chain seq x y z
N MET A 1 1.05 18.49 -0.43
CA MET A 1 2.35 19.19 -0.49
C MET A 1 3.52 18.23 -0.78
N PHE A 2 3.81 17.21 0.05
CA PHE A 2 4.91 16.27 -0.23
C PHE A 2 4.70 15.39 -1.48
N PHE A 3 3.60 14.63 -1.56
CA PHE A 3 3.34 13.70 -2.68
C PHE A 3 3.44 14.40 -4.04
N HIS A 4 2.77 15.55 -4.17
CA HIS A 4 2.83 16.37 -5.38
C HIS A 4 4.26 16.77 -5.73
N ALA A 5 5.01 17.34 -4.77
CA ALA A 5 6.33 17.90 -5.03
C ALA A 5 7.43 16.84 -5.26
N TYR A 6 7.36 15.69 -4.59
CA TYR A 6 8.44 14.70 -4.56
C TYR A 6 8.17 13.44 -5.37
N MET A 7 6.92 12.98 -5.45
CA MET A 7 6.58 11.76 -6.20
C MET A 7 5.91 12.06 -7.55
N TYR A 8 4.83 12.84 -7.53
CA TYR A 8 4.00 13.05 -8.72
C TYR A 8 4.62 14.02 -9.74
N GLY A 9 4.90 15.25 -9.33
CA GLY A 9 5.40 16.32 -10.21
C GLY A 9 6.68 15.95 -10.96
N PRO A 10 7.73 15.43 -10.27
CA PRO A 10 8.95 14.96 -10.92
C PRO A 10 8.69 13.85 -11.94
N LEU A 11 7.86 12.84 -11.60
CA LEU A 11 7.53 11.75 -12.53
C LEU A 11 6.78 12.27 -13.75
N GLN A 12 5.75 13.10 -13.57
CA GLN A 12 5.00 13.69 -14.68
C GLN A 12 5.90 14.56 -15.56
N GLY A 13 6.81 15.34 -14.96
CA GLY A 13 7.83 16.09 -15.66
C GLY A 13 8.70 15.20 -16.55
N LYS A 14 9.21 14.11 -15.99
CA LYS A 14 10.01 13.13 -16.73
C LYS A 14 9.22 12.49 -17.87
N LEU A 15 7.99 12.02 -17.61
CA LEU A 15 7.13 11.42 -18.64
C LEU A 15 6.82 12.36 -19.81
N ARG A 16 6.62 13.66 -19.54
CA ARG A 16 6.46 14.69 -20.58
C ARG A 16 7.71 14.78 -21.47
N LEU A 17 8.90 14.76 -20.89
CA LEU A 17 10.16 14.82 -21.65
C LEU A 17 10.35 13.59 -22.54
N TYR A 18 10.06 12.39 -22.02
CA TYR A 18 10.16 11.14 -22.80
C TYR A 18 9.22 11.16 -23.99
N ARG A 19 7.96 11.56 -23.77
CA ARG A 19 6.98 11.72 -24.85
C ARG A 19 7.43 12.74 -25.90
N ALA A 20 7.97 13.88 -25.47
CA ALA A 20 8.46 14.93 -26.37
C ALA A 20 9.68 14.49 -27.22
N ARG A 21 10.31 13.36 -26.88
CA ARG A 21 11.45 12.78 -27.61
C ARG A 21 11.12 11.45 -28.28
N ASP A 22 9.85 11.02 -28.25
CA ASP A 22 9.38 9.73 -28.75
C ASP A 22 10.16 8.52 -28.17
N VAL A 23 10.52 8.62 -26.88
CA VAL A 23 11.24 7.57 -26.15
C VAL A 23 10.31 6.88 -25.16
N ARG A 24 10.38 5.54 -25.09
CA ARG A 24 9.65 4.76 -24.07
C ARG A 24 10.19 5.02 -22.66
N SER A 25 9.31 5.31 -21.71
CA SER A 25 9.68 5.46 -20.30
C SER A 25 9.66 4.12 -19.56
N ALA A 26 10.69 3.87 -18.75
CA ALA A 26 10.75 2.75 -17.80
C ALA A 26 10.67 3.21 -16.33
N THR A 27 10.32 4.48 -16.08
CA THR A 27 10.40 5.05 -14.72
C THR A 27 9.21 4.60 -13.88
N LYS A 28 9.48 4.12 -12.66
CA LYS A 28 8.48 3.76 -11.65
C LYS A 28 8.87 4.34 -10.28
N ALA A 29 7.89 4.51 -9.40
CA ALA A 29 8.15 4.78 -7.99
C ALA A 29 8.86 3.58 -7.35
N LEU A 30 9.84 3.85 -6.50
CA LEU A 30 10.59 2.84 -5.76
C LEU A 30 9.89 2.52 -4.44
N SER A 31 10.19 1.35 -3.85
CA SER A 31 9.67 0.98 -2.52
C SER A 31 9.97 2.04 -1.45
N SER A 32 11.17 2.63 -1.49
CA SER A 32 11.55 3.72 -0.58
C SER A 32 10.70 4.97 -0.72
N ASP A 33 10.20 5.28 -1.93
CA ASP A 33 9.34 6.44 -2.14
C ASP A 33 8.00 6.26 -1.40
N TRP A 34 7.46 5.03 -1.45
CA TRP A 34 6.24 4.66 -0.73
C TRP A 34 6.41 4.66 0.78
N GLU A 35 7.54 4.17 1.28
CA GLU A 35 7.88 4.19 2.71
C GLU A 35 7.99 5.62 3.25
N VAL A 36 8.73 6.50 2.56
CA VAL A 36 8.84 7.91 2.95
C VAL A 36 7.46 8.55 2.93
N PHE A 37 6.66 8.28 1.89
CA PHE A 37 5.32 8.85 1.81
C PHE A 37 4.41 8.37 2.96
N ALA A 38 4.40 7.07 3.22
CA ALA A 38 3.69 6.48 4.35
C ALA A 38 4.13 7.11 5.68
N SER A 39 5.44 7.28 5.90
CA SER A 39 5.99 7.82 7.14
C SER A 39 5.46 9.21 7.46
N ILE A 40 5.29 10.05 6.43
CA ILE A 40 4.75 11.41 6.55
C ILE A 40 3.25 11.34 6.88
N LEU A 41 2.50 10.47 6.23
CA LEU A 41 1.05 10.35 6.40
C LEU A 41 0.67 9.84 7.79
N VAL A 42 1.31 8.76 8.25
CA VAL A 42 0.99 8.14 9.55
C VAL A 42 1.84 8.66 10.70
N LYS A 43 2.72 9.65 10.45
CA LYS A 43 3.69 10.19 11.42
C LYS A 43 4.50 9.09 12.11
N ASP A 44 4.86 8.08 11.34
CA ASP A 44 5.59 6.90 11.80
C ASP A 44 6.93 6.86 11.08
N ILE A 45 8.03 7.03 11.81
CA ILE A 45 9.36 7.13 11.23
C ILE A 45 9.97 5.75 10.96
N GLY A 46 10.82 5.66 9.93
CA GLY A 46 11.62 4.47 9.66
C GLY A 46 12.56 4.16 10.83
N THR A 47 12.68 2.88 11.19
CA THR A 47 13.44 2.46 12.37
C THR A 47 14.91 2.18 12.11
N LYS A 48 15.37 2.16 10.85
CA LYS A 48 16.69 1.61 10.52
C LYS A 48 17.37 2.35 9.37
N LEU A 49 18.50 3.00 9.66
CA LEU A 49 19.45 3.51 8.67
C LEU A 49 20.30 2.41 7.99
N GLY A 50 20.07 1.09 8.23
CA GLY A 50 21.00 0.06 7.73
C GLY A 50 20.55 -1.41 7.58
N LYS A 51 19.32 -1.83 7.90
CA LYS A 51 18.88 -3.24 7.66
C LYS A 51 17.37 -3.34 7.43
N GLY A 52 16.92 -3.40 6.16
CA GLY A 52 15.56 -3.77 5.74
C GLY A 52 14.44 -2.95 6.40
N VAL A 53 13.90 -1.98 5.66
CA VAL A 53 13.01 -0.97 6.25
C VAL A 53 11.54 -1.39 6.08
N ASP A 54 10.84 -1.35 7.21
CA ASP A 54 9.45 -0.94 7.33
C ASP A 54 9.38 0.08 8.49
N LEU A 55 8.28 0.84 8.60
CA LEU A 55 8.09 1.88 9.63
C LEU A 55 8.03 1.24 11.03
N SER A 56 8.08 2.05 12.10
CA SER A 56 8.15 1.49 13.46
C SER A 56 6.95 0.63 13.84
N LYS A 57 5.78 0.89 13.26
CA LYS A 57 4.53 0.19 13.54
C LYS A 57 3.80 -0.33 12.30
N HIS A 58 4.28 0.02 11.10
CA HIS A 58 3.59 -0.29 9.86
C HIS A 58 4.51 -0.93 8.82
N GLU A 59 4.02 -2.00 8.21
CA GLU A 59 4.53 -2.57 6.96
C GLU A 59 3.95 -1.79 5.78
N VAL A 60 4.77 -1.50 4.77
CA VAL A 60 4.32 -0.79 3.56
C VAL A 60 4.40 -1.72 2.34
N LYS A 61 3.29 -1.81 1.61
CA LYS A 61 3.19 -2.57 0.36
C LYS A 61 2.61 -1.71 -0.75
N SER A 62 3.11 -1.90 -1.97
CA SER A 62 2.59 -1.24 -3.17
C SER A 62 2.28 -2.23 -4.28
N ALA A 63 1.23 -1.95 -5.05
CA ALA A 63 0.89 -2.68 -6.27
C ALA A 63 0.49 -1.70 -7.39
N GLU A 64 0.64 -2.15 -8.63
CA GLU A 64 0.26 -1.40 -9.82
C GLU A 64 -1.00 -2.01 -10.44
N ASN A 65 -1.99 -1.18 -10.78
CA ASN A 65 -3.22 -1.55 -11.50
C ASN A 65 -3.99 -2.73 -10.87
N GLY A 66 -4.19 -2.73 -9.55
CA GLY A 66 -4.89 -3.79 -8.85
C GLY A 66 -4.11 -5.11 -8.74
N GLY A 67 -2.79 -5.05 -8.84
CA GLY A 67 -1.89 -6.19 -8.62
C GLY A 67 -1.89 -6.69 -7.17
N SER A 68 -1.39 -7.91 -6.95
CA SER A 68 -1.27 -8.45 -5.59
C SER A 68 -0.07 -7.87 -4.83
N TYR A 69 -0.14 -7.91 -3.50
CA TYR A 69 0.89 -7.38 -2.62
C TYR A 69 1.82 -8.49 -2.15
N GLU A 70 3.09 -8.44 -2.56
CA GLU A 70 4.07 -9.49 -2.27
C GLU A 70 4.71 -9.35 -0.89
N TYR A 71 4.83 -10.48 -0.21
CA TYR A 71 5.57 -10.68 1.02
C TYR A 71 6.70 -11.67 0.77
N GLN A 72 7.89 -11.34 1.24
CA GLN A 72 9.07 -12.19 1.11
C GLN A 72 9.69 -12.48 2.48
N TYR A 73 9.70 -13.76 2.86
CA TYR A 73 10.23 -14.20 4.15
C TYR A 73 11.55 -14.92 3.99
N HIS A 74 12.55 -14.57 4.79
CA HIS A 74 13.85 -15.24 4.79
C HIS A 74 13.77 -16.63 5.41
N LYS A 75 14.48 -17.62 4.86
CA LYS A 75 14.47 -19.00 5.38
C LYS A 75 14.76 -19.15 6.89
N LYS A 76 15.58 -18.25 7.48
CA LYS A 76 15.99 -18.34 8.90
C LYS A 76 15.18 -17.49 9.87
N THR A 77 14.48 -16.47 9.37
CA THR A 77 13.80 -15.47 10.21
C THR A 77 12.36 -15.24 9.77
N GLY A 78 11.87 -16.10 8.88
CA GLY A 78 10.62 -15.89 8.16
C GLY A 78 9.41 -16.27 8.98
N LYS A 79 9.51 -17.29 9.83
CA LYS A 79 8.45 -17.69 10.76
C LYS A 79 8.24 -16.59 11.81
N GLU A 80 9.31 -16.04 12.37
CA GLU A 80 9.26 -14.94 13.33
C GLU A 80 8.69 -13.66 12.68
N LYS A 81 9.11 -13.33 11.45
CA LYS A 81 8.58 -12.17 10.72
C LYS A 81 7.09 -12.34 10.38
N LEU A 82 6.65 -13.53 9.97
CA LEU A 82 5.21 -13.83 9.77
C LEU A 82 4.40 -13.57 11.03
N GLN A 83 4.86 -14.05 12.18
CA GLN A 83 4.20 -13.82 13.47
C GLN A 83 4.18 -12.33 13.82
N GLN A 84 5.27 -11.61 13.57
CA GLN A 84 5.31 -10.16 13.77
C GLN A 84 4.30 -9.43 12.85
N ASP A 85 4.15 -9.87 11.61
CA ASP A 85 3.24 -9.25 10.64
C ASP A 85 1.76 -9.42 11.04
N MET A 86 1.40 -10.47 11.78
CA MET A 86 0.07 -10.62 12.38
C MET A 86 -0.26 -9.56 13.43
N HIS A 87 0.75 -8.87 13.97
CA HIS A 87 0.58 -7.84 14.99
C HIS A 87 0.93 -6.43 14.50
N THR A 88 1.41 -6.30 13.26
CA THR A 88 1.83 -5.03 12.65
C THR A 88 0.67 -4.43 11.85
N GLY A 89 0.60 -3.10 11.75
CA GLY A 89 -0.33 -2.44 10.81
C GLY A 89 0.17 -2.53 9.38
N HIS A 90 -0.70 -2.66 8.38
CA HIS A 90 -0.28 -2.78 6.98
C HIS A 90 -0.88 -1.68 6.12
N LEU A 91 -0.02 -0.93 5.46
CA LEU A 91 -0.36 0.14 4.53
C LEU A 91 -0.20 -0.35 3.09
N PHE A 92 -1.27 -0.31 2.32
CA PHE A 92 -1.34 -0.79 0.96
C PHE A 92 -1.59 0.37 0.00
N PHE A 93 -0.62 0.66 -0.85
CA PHE A 93 -0.75 1.57 -1.98
C PHE A 93 -1.11 0.80 -3.24
N ASP A 94 -2.27 1.07 -3.82
CA ASP A 94 -2.55 0.73 -5.22
C ASP A 94 -2.36 1.96 -6.08
N HIS A 95 -1.57 1.87 -7.14
CA HIS A 95 -1.36 2.99 -8.04
C HIS A 95 -1.57 2.61 -9.50
N SER A 96 -2.04 3.58 -10.28
CA SER A 96 -2.27 3.43 -11.71
C SER A 96 -2.01 4.74 -12.45
N ASP A 97 -1.99 4.65 -13.78
CA ASP A 97 -1.91 5.80 -14.66
C ASP A 97 -0.70 6.71 -14.33
N ASN A 98 0.47 6.09 -14.15
CA ASN A 98 1.72 6.76 -13.82
C ASN A 98 1.63 7.68 -12.58
N LEU A 99 1.04 7.18 -11.49
CA LEU A 99 0.81 7.91 -10.23
C LEU A 99 -0.26 9.02 -10.30
N ARG A 100 -1.04 9.12 -11.39
CA ARG A 100 -2.22 10.00 -11.41
C ARG A 100 -3.32 9.52 -10.49
N LYS A 101 -3.37 8.22 -10.22
CA LYS A 101 -4.35 7.60 -9.32
C LYS A 101 -3.61 6.76 -8.32
N VAL A 102 -3.74 7.09 -7.04
CA VAL A 102 -3.22 6.27 -5.94
C VAL A 102 -4.31 6.12 -4.88
N ASP A 103 -4.52 4.90 -4.42
CA ASP A 103 -5.40 4.59 -3.29
C ASP A 103 -4.53 4.04 -2.16
N LEU A 104 -4.64 4.61 -0.96
CA LEU A 104 -3.99 4.11 0.24
C LEU A 104 -5.04 3.46 1.15
N ARG A 105 -4.80 2.19 1.49
CA ARG A 105 -5.63 1.41 2.41
C ARG A 105 -4.83 0.91 3.59
N TYR A 106 -5.51 0.74 4.71
CA TYR A 106 -4.97 0.15 5.92
C TYR A 106 -5.70 -1.14 6.27
N ALA A 107 -4.96 -2.17 6.68
CA ALA A 107 -5.50 -3.31 7.39
C ALA A 107 -4.63 -3.60 8.61
N SER A 108 -5.25 -3.98 9.72
CA SER A 108 -4.51 -4.49 10.87
C SER A 108 -3.95 -5.88 10.59
N GLY A 109 -2.82 -6.23 11.20
CA GLY A 109 -2.26 -7.58 11.12
C GLY A 109 -3.25 -8.66 11.57
N GLY A 110 -4.12 -8.35 12.54
CA GLY A 110 -5.19 -9.25 12.98
C GLY A 110 -6.22 -9.55 11.89
N GLN A 111 -6.58 -8.58 11.05
CA GLN A 111 -7.44 -8.85 9.89
C GLN A 111 -6.74 -9.73 8.84
N LEU A 112 -5.42 -9.61 8.73
CA LEU A 112 -4.60 -10.37 7.78
C LEU A 112 -4.15 -11.73 8.31
N SER A 113 -4.43 -12.07 9.57
CA SER A 113 -3.95 -13.32 10.19
C SER A 113 -4.42 -14.54 9.40
N VAL A 114 -5.60 -14.49 8.78
CA VAL A 114 -6.11 -15.54 7.88
C VAL A 114 -5.12 -15.94 6.77
N PHE A 115 -4.32 -15.00 6.27
CA PHE A 115 -3.25 -15.29 5.31
C PHE A 115 -1.99 -15.78 6.02
N PHE A 116 -1.55 -15.05 7.05
CA PHE A 116 -0.29 -15.32 7.73
C PHE A 116 -0.30 -16.68 8.45
N ASP A 117 -1.42 -17.08 9.05
CA ASP A 117 -1.59 -18.37 9.74
C ASP A 117 -1.47 -19.52 8.74
N LYS A 118 -2.15 -19.39 7.59
CA LYS A 118 -2.04 -20.34 6.49
C LYS A 118 -0.60 -20.45 6.00
N TRP A 119 0.06 -19.31 5.80
CA TRP A 119 1.44 -19.28 5.30
C TRP A 119 2.44 -19.84 6.30
N LEU A 120 2.20 -19.63 7.60
CA LEU A 120 2.99 -20.19 8.69
C LEU A 120 2.84 -21.73 8.75
N ALA A 121 1.62 -22.24 8.60
CA ALA A 121 1.34 -23.67 8.56
C ALA A 121 1.97 -24.36 7.34
N GLU A 122 1.94 -23.68 6.19
CA GLU A 122 2.57 -24.15 4.94
C GLU A 122 4.07 -23.84 4.86
N TYR A 123 4.65 -23.20 5.90
CA TYR A 123 6.01 -22.68 5.81
C TYR A 123 7.00 -23.83 5.60
N PRO A 124 7.67 -23.90 4.44
CA PRO A 124 8.52 -25.02 4.11
C PRO A 124 9.80 -25.05 4.97
N ASP A 125 10.18 -26.24 5.41
CA ASP A 125 11.37 -26.47 6.24
C ASP A 125 12.02 -27.82 5.86
N PRO A 126 13.19 -27.84 5.19
CA PRO A 126 14.02 -26.69 4.80
C PRO A 126 13.53 -25.98 3.53
N TYR A 127 13.86 -24.68 3.39
CA TYR A 127 13.54 -23.89 2.20
C TYR A 127 14.75 -23.12 1.64
N PRO A 128 14.95 -23.06 0.32
CA PRO A 128 16.25 -22.70 -0.25
C PRO A 128 16.65 -21.24 0.00
N GLN A 129 15.75 -20.26 -0.12
CA GLN A 129 16.07 -18.85 0.16
C GLN A 129 14.92 -17.94 0.66
N ARG A 130 13.85 -17.75 -0.12
CA ARG A 130 12.81 -16.73 0.15
C ARG A 130 11.40 -17.27 -0.06
N TYR A 131 10.65 -17.47 1.01
CA TYR A 131 9.27 -17.90 0.92
C TYR A 131 8.41 -16.70 0.50
N ARG A 132 7.89 -16.74 -0.73
CA ARG A 132 7.09 -15.66 -1.33
C ARG A 132 5.61 -15.99 -1.29
N ARG A 133 4.83 -15.03 -0.84
CA ARG A 133 3.38 -15.11 -0.74
C ARG A 133 2.76 -13.77 -1.08
N ASN A 134 1.48 -13.79 -1.44
CA ASN A 134 0.78 -12.61 -1.93
C ASN A 134 -0.56 -12.43 -1.22
N ILE A 135 -0.87 -11.20 -0.83
CA ILE A 135 -2.22 -10.81 -0.44
C ILE A 135 -2.92 -10.23 -1.68
N PRO A 136 -4.08 -10.78 -2.10
CA PRO A 136 -4.78 -10.28 -3.28
C PRO A 136 -5.28 -8.84 -3.11
N PHE A 137 -5.23 -8.06 -4.18
CA PHE A 137 -5.81 -6.71 -4.23
C PHE A 137 -7.29 -6.69 -3.87
N SER A 138 -8.07 -7.64 -4.41
CA SER A 138 -9.51 -7.74 -4.18
C SER A 138 -9.82 -7.80 -2.68
N TRP A 139 -9.07 -8.62 -1.94
CA TRP A 139 -9.24 -8.75 -0.50
C TRP A 139 -8.96 -7.43 0.21
N VAL A 140 -7.85 -6.75 -0.11
CA VAL A 140 -7.48 -5.45 0.51
C VAL A 140 -8.50 -4.36 0.15
N LYS A 141 -9.02 -4.37 -1.08
CA LYS A 141 -10.05 -3.42 -1.52
C LYS A 141 -11.36 -3.57 -0.74
N GLU A 142 -11.73 -4.80 -0.42
CA GLU A 142 -12.97 -5.14 0.29
C GLU A 142 -12.85 -4.97 1.80
N ASN A 143 -11.74 -5.41 2.40
CA ASN A 143 -11.57 -5.52 3.85
C ASN A 143 -10.71 -4.40 4.46
N GLY A 144 -9.88 -3.74 3.65
CA GLY A 144 -9.00 -2.66 4.08
C GLY A 144 -9.74 -1.31 4.14
N ILE A 145 -9.45 -0.54 5.18
CA ILE A 145 -9.97 0.81 5.37
C ILE A 145 -9.28 1.73 4.37
N LEU A 146 -10.05 2.35 3.48
CA LEU A 146 -9.53 3.41 2.62
C LEU A 146 -9.19 4.64 3.47
N LEU A 147 -7.91 4.98 3.55
CA LEU A 147 -7.45 6.15 4.30
C LEU A 147 -7.45 7.40 3.42
N MET A 148 -7.08 7.25 2.16
CA MET A 148 -6.83 8.37 1.27
C MET A 148 -6.87 7.93 -0.19
N LYS A 149 -7.33 8.84 -1.06
CA LYS A 149 -7.13 8.77 -2.49
C LYS A 149 -6.26 9.95 -2.92
N LEU A 150 -5.45 9.75 -3.95
CA LEU A 150 -4.75 10.82 -4.65
C LEU A 150 -5.20 10.80 -6.10
N ARG A 151 -5.60 11.95 -6.61
CA ARG A 151 -5.98 12.15 -8.01
C ARG A 151 -5.20 13.34 -8.55
N ASP A 152 -4.44 13.07 -9.61
CA ASP A 152 -3.58 14.05 -10.29
C ASP A 152 -2.66 14.84 -9.35
N GLY A 153 -2.15 14.18 -8.30
CA GLY A 153 -1.25 14.76 -7.31
C GLY A 153 -1.94 15.39 -6.09
N GLU A 154 -3.27 15.49 -6.12
CA GLU A 154 -4.07 16.11 -5.06
C GLU A 154 -4.77 15.06 -4.18
N VAL A 155 -4.94 15.40 -2.90
CA VAL A 155 -5.54 14.51 -1.91
C VAL A 155 -7.06 14.59 -1.96
N GLU A 156 -7.69 13.42 -2.10
CA GLU A 156 -9.11 13.20 -1.90
C GLU A 156 -9.31 12.38 -0.63
N TYR A 157 -9.94 12.99 0.38
CA TYR A 157 -10.31 12.27 1.60
C TYR A 157 -11.62 11.52 1.35
N PRO A 158 -11.70 10.21 1.70
CA PRO A 158 -12.97 9.50 1.65
C PRO A 158 -13.94 10.13 2.65
N GLU A 159 -15.22 10.21 2.27
CA GLU A 159 -16.28 10.54 3.21
C GLU A 159 -16.23 9.54 4.37
N LEU A 160 -15.93 10.02 5.58
CA LEU A 160 -16.03 9.24 6.79
C LEU A 160 -17.51 8.96 7.03
N ARG A 161 -18.02 7.83 6.52
CA ARG A 161 -19.31 7.32 6.95
C ARG A 161 -19.13 6.69 8.32
N PRO A 162 -19.79 7.18 9.38
CA PRO A 162 -19.78 6.49 10.65
C PRO A 162 -20.33 5.08 10.45
N ALA A 163 -19.67 4.08 11.04
CA ALA A 163 -20.15 2.71 11.00
C ALA A 163 -21.59 2.68 11.55
N GLY A 164 -22.57 2.36 10.70
CA GLY A 164 -23.99 2.25 11.06
C GLY A 164 -24.95 3.29 10.46
N SER A 165 -24.50 4.29 9.71
CA SER A 165 -25.42 5.24 9.07
C SER A 165 -26.13 4.61 7.86
N LYS A 166 -27.44 4.34 7.96
CA LYS A 166 -28.28 4.08 6.77
C LYS A 166 -28.24 5.29 5.85
N ALA A 167 -28.26 5.05 4.54
CA ALA A 167 -28.31 6.11 3.54
C ALA A 167 -29.46 7.08 3.84
N PHE A 168 -29.14 8.36 4.01
CA PHE A 168 -30.15 9.40 4.09
C PHE A 168 -30.86 9.47 2.72
N LYS A 169 -32.09 8.97 2.64
CA LYS A 169 -32.98 9.29 1.53
C LYS A 169 -33.51 10.69 1.81
N ALA A 170 -33.07 11.66 1.01
CA ALA A 170 -33.71 12.96 1.00
C ALA A 170 -35.22 12.77 0.79
N PRO A 171 -36.08 13.51 1.52
CA PRO A 171 -37.50 13.47 1.26
C PRO A 171 -37.74 13.90 -0.19
N ARG A 172 -38.53 13.10 -0.91
CA ARG A 172 -39.07 13.52 -2.20
C ARG A 172 -39.93 14.75 -1.92
N SER A 173 -39.64 15.85 -2.60
CA SER A 173 -40.62 16.90 -2.82
C SER A 173 -41.72 16.29 -3.68
N ASP A 174 -42.82 15.94 -3.05
CA ASP A 174 -44.07 15.69 -3.76
C ASP A 174 -44.59 17.06 -4.20
N ASP A 175 -44.65 17.26 -5.52
CA ASP A 175 -45.45 18.31 -6.17
C ASP A 175 -46.95 17.95 -6.09
#